data_AF-A0A560WCI0-F1
#
_entry.id   AF-A0A560WCI0-F1
#
_cell.length_a   1.000
_cell.length_b   1.000
_cell.length_c   1.000
_cell.angle_alpha   90.00
_cell.angle_beta   90.00
_cell.angle_gamma   90.00
#
_symmetry.space_group_name_H-M   'P 1'
#
loop_
_entity.id
_entity.type
_entity.pdbx_description
1 polymer ?
#
loop_
_entity_poly.entity_id
_entity_poly.type
_entity_poly.pdbx_seq_one_letter_code
_entity_poly.pdbx_strand_id
1 'polypeptide(L)'
;MKRLFLALLLVATSATAEVVPQPSPGDPRIQTVDYDADQVVRLSLAAGYTLSLEFAADERIENVAIGESGGWQVTPNKRADHLFIKPTEGASETNLIVLTDARRYSFILSPSGQMMGVSPYVVRFRYAGIDMAPPTVISEARASYRVRGAKELIPSAMSDDGLATTINWPAEVAIPAIYAVDAQGQETLINGAMRDGAFVVDAIASRFIFRAGKRKAVATRQTGRGAS
;
A
#
# COMPACT_ATOMS: atom_id res chain seq x y z
N MET A 1 -0.29 64.24 -2.83
CA MET A 1 -0.08 63.30 -3.95
C MET A 1 1.28 62.66 -3.73
N LYS A 2 1.51 61.36 -3.55
CA LYS A 2 0.84 60.10 -3.94
C LYS A 2 1.14 59.05 -2.86
N ARG A 3 0.15 58.22 -2.52
CA ARG A 3 0.33 57.02 -1.68
C ARG A 3 1.03 55.95 -2.52
N LEU A 4 2.19 55.46 -2.08
CA LEU A 4 2.91 54.39 -2.76
C LEU A 4 2.34 53.06 -2.24
N PHE A 5 1.51 52.39 -3.05
CA PHE A 5 1.06 51.02 -2.79
C PHE A 5 2.20 50.07 -3.15
N LEU A 6 2.75 49.37 -2.15
CA LEU A 6 3.70 48.28 -2.37
C LEU A 6 2.89 47.01 -2.67
N ALA A 7 2.90 46.57 -3.93
CA ALA A 7 2.27 45.32 -4.34
C ALA A 7 3.16 44.15 -3.92
N LEU A 8 2.68 43.33 -2.98
CA LEU A 8 3.33 42.10 -2.55
C LEU A 8 3.01 41.00 -3.57
N LEU A 9 3.96 40.66 -4.43
CA LEU A 9 3.86 39.50 -5.34
C LEU A 9 4.05 38.22 -4.53
N LEU A 10 2.97 37.47 -4.30
CA LEU A 10 3.06 36.07 -3.86
C LEU A 10 3.62 35.23 -5.01
N VAL A 11 4.87 34.77 -4.87
CA VAL A 11 5.40 33.70 -5.71
C VAL A 11 4.79 32.39 -5.20
N ALA A 12 3.76 31.90 -5.89
CA ALA A 12 3.21 30.58 -5.63
C ALA A 12 4.23 29.54 -6.12
N THR A 13 4.99 28.95 -5.20
CA THR A 13 5.78 27.77 -5.50
C THR A 13 4.82 26.61 -5.72
N SER A 14 4.76 26.11 -6.95
CA SER A 14 4.04 24.87 -7.27
C SER A 14 4.61 23.76 -6.39
N ALA A 15 3.82 23.29 -5.43
CA ALA A 15 4.15 22.09 -4.68
C ALA A 15 3.99 20.90 -5.65
N THR A 16 5.09 20.40 -6.19
CA THR A 16 5.10 19.10 -6.86
C THR A 16 4.83 18.06 -5.76
N ALA A 17 3.67 17.40 -5.82
CA ALA A 17 3.24 16.43 -4.80
C ALA A 17 3.94 15.06 -4.91
N GLU A 18 4.88 14.90 -5.85
CA GLU A 18 5.52 13.61 -6.15
C GLU A 18 7.05 13.76 -6.28
N VAL A 19 7.79 12.91 -5.57
CA VAL A 19 9.26 12.92 -5.54
C VAL A 19 9.81 11.88 -6.53
N VAL A 20 10.73 12.31 -7.38
CA VAL A 20 11.47 11.41 -8.28
C VAL A 20 12.84 11.11 -7.65
N PRO A 21 13.26 9.83 -7.56
CA PRO A 21 14.59 9.48 -7.06
C PRO A 21 15.72 10.16 -7.83
N GLN A 22 16.74 10.62 -7.09
CA GLN A 22 17.86 11.35 -7.69
C GLN A 22 19.06 10.43 -7.94
N PRO A 23 19.69 10.49 -9.14
CA PRO A 23 20.94 9.78 -9.44
C PRO A 23 22.04 10.04 -8.41
N SER A 24 22.70 8.97 -7.97
CA SER A 24 23.89 9.10 -7.13
C SER A 24 25.10 9.55 -7.97
N PRO A 25 26.09 10.25 -7.38
CA PRO A 25 27.28 10.72 -8.11
C PRO A 25 28.15 9.62 -8.75
N GLY A 26 28.00 8.36 -8.33
CA GLY A 26 28.75 7.21 -8.86
C GLY A 26 28.11 6.59 -10.11
N ASP A 27 27.04 5.81 -9.92
CA ASP A 27 26.25 5.22 -11.02
C ASP A 27 24.82 5.81 -11.01
N PRO A 28 24.33 6.40 -12.11
CA PRO A 28 23.02 7.03 -12.16
C PRO A 28 21.84 6.06 -12.03
N ARG A 29 22.09 4.75 -12.12
CA ARG A 29 21.10 3.69 -11.87
C ARG A 29 20.93 3.37 -10.39
N ILE A 30 21.83 3.87 -9.54
CA ILE A 30 21.68 3.84 -8.09
C ILE A 30 21.17 5.22 -7.68
N GLN A 31 19.92 5.28 -7.24
CA GLN A 31 19.25 6.52 -6.94
C GLN A 31 18.93 6.60 -5.44
N THR A 32 18.85 7.81 -4.91
CA THR A 32 18.55 8.06 -3.50
C THR A 32 17.35 8.99 -3.38
N VAL A 33 16.53 8.77 -2.36
CA VAL A 33 15.37 9.57 -1.98
C VAL A 33 15.47 9.89 -0.50
N ASP A 34 15.26 11.14 -0.10
CA ASP A 34 15.07 11.46 1.32
C ASP A 34 13.67 11.00 1.75
N TYR A 35 13.60 10.23 2.83
CA TYR A 35 12.34 9.71 3.34
C TYR A 35 11.48 10.83 3.93
N ASP A 36 10.22 10.84 3.53
CA ASP A 36 9.16 11.68 4.09
C ASP A 36 7.87 10.84 4.08
N ALA A 37 7.19 10.76 5.23
CA ALA A 37 6.00 9.94 5.42
C ALA A 37 4.77 10.44 4.63
N ASP A 38 4.81 11.71 4.20
CA ASP A 38 3.74 12.40 3.47
C ASP A 38 4.07 12.59 1.98
N GLN A 39 5.17 12.00 1.49
CA GLN A 39 5.55 12.04 0.08
C GLN A 39 5.22 10.76 -0.66
N VAL A 40 4.89 10.90 -1.94
CA VAL A 40 4.73 9.78 -2.88
C VAL A 40 5.94 9.76 -3.81
N VAL A 41 6.57 8.59 -3.96
CA VAL A 41 7.78 8.42 -4.77
C VAL A 41 7.44 7.81 -6.12
N ARG A 42 7.81 8.48 -7.22
CA ARG A 42 7.64 7.95 -8.58
C ARG A 42 8.77 6.98 -8.92
N LEU A 43 8.40 5.78 -9.33
CA LEU A 43 9.33 4.77 -9.83
C LEU A 43 9.03 4.48 -11.30
N SER A 44 9.92 4.92 -12.17
CA SER A 44 9.85 4.67 -13.61
C SER A 44 10.69 3.47 -13.98
N LEU A 45 10.05 2.38 -14.42
CA LEU A 45 10.71 1.08 -14.62
C LEU A 45 10.66 0.61 -16.08
N ALA A 46 11.81 0.24 -16.63
CA ALA A 46 11.90 -0.32 -17.97
C ALA A 46 11.61 -1.82 -18.00
N ALA A 47 10.90 -2.27 -19.05
CA ALA A 47 10.71 -3.69 -19.32
C ALA A 47 12.05 -4.44 -19.43
N GLY A 48 12.13 -5.63 -18.83
CA GLY A 48 13.35 -6.45 -18.81
C GLY A 48 14.31 -6.15 -17.66
N TYR A 49 14.08 -5.08 -16.89
CA TYR A 49 14.88 -4.72 -15.72
C TYR A 49 14.13 -5.00 -14.42
N THR A 50 14.89 -5.13 -13.31
CA THR A 50 14.34 -5.27 -11.96
C THR A 50 14.89 -4.15 -11.10
N LEU A 51 14.00 -3.47 -10.38
CA LEU A 51 14.35 -2.51 -9.36
C LEU A 51 14.44 -3.21 -8.01
N SER A 52 15.45 -2.86 -7.22
CA SER A 52 15.51 -3.14 -5.80
C SER A 52 15.28 -1.85 -5.02
N LEU A 53 14.25 -1.84 -4.17
CA LEU A 53 14.10 -0.85 -3.11
C LEU A 53 14.86 -1.35 -1.88
N GLU A 54 15.73 -0.51 -1.32
CA GLU A 54 16.48 -0.79 -0.10
C GLU A 54 15.95 0.10 1.02
N PHE A 55 15.32 -0.51 2.03
CA PHE A 55 14.87 0.18 3.25
C PHE A 55 16.01 0.24 4.26
N ALA A 56 15.79 0.87 5.42
CA ALA A 56 16.80 0.88 6.47
C ALA A 56 17.11 -0.56 6.94
N ALA A 57 18.35 -0.80 7.33
CA ALA A 57 18.82 -2.16 7.63
C ALA A 57 18.12 -2.82 8.83
N ASP A 58 17.53 -2.00 9.70
CA ASP A 58 16.74 -2.35 10.87
C ASP A 58 15.24 -2.51 10.60
N GLU A 59 14.75 -2.12 9.42
CA GLU A 59 13.35 -2.27 9.03
C GLU A 59 13.04 -3.66 8.46
N ARG A 60 11.81 -4.11 8.69
CA ARG A 60 11.23 -5.35 8.14
C ARG A 60 9.91 -5.05 7.45
N ILE A 61 9.81 -5.39 6.17
CA ILE A 61 8.60 -5.36 5.37
C ILE A 61 7.61 -6.35 5.98
N GLU A 62 6.47 -5.83 6.42
CA GLU A 62 5.36 -6.63 6.90
C GLU A 62 4.41 -6.90 5.74
N ASN A 63 3.99 -5.83 5.04
CA ASN A 63 2.96 -5.90 4.01
C ASN A 63 3.35 -5.10 2.76
N VAL A 64 2.85 -5.57 1.61
CA VAL A 64 2.96 -4.89 0.33
C VAL A 64 1.60 -4.92 -0.34
N ALA A 65 1.07 -3.74 -0.69
CA ALA A 65 -0.20 -3.60 -1.38
C ALA A 65 0.01 -2.86 -2.71
N ILE A 66 -0.45 -3.46 -3.79
CA ILE A 66 -0.39 -2.89 -5.14
C ILE A 66 -1.82 -2.73 -5.67
N GLY A 67 -2.08 -1.67 -6.42
CA GLY A 67 -3.37 -1.46 -7.07
C GLY A 67 -3.62 -2.48 -8.19
N GLU A 68 -3.38 -2.09 -9.43
CA GLU A 68 -3.50 -2.99 -10.59
C GLU A 68 -2.23 -3.85 -10.70
N SER A 69 -2.29 -5.10 -10.23
CA SER A 69 -1.15 -6.00 -10.21
C SER A 69 -0.85 -6.71 -11.53
N GLY A 70 -1.77 -6.70 -12.50
CA GLY A 70 -1.70 -7.56 -13.69
C GLY A 70 -0.44 -7.39 -14.55
N GLY A 71 0.22 -6.23 -14.46
CA GLY A 71 1.44 -5.90 -15.19
C GLY A 71 2.70 -5.76 -14.32
N TRP A 72 2.66 -6.19 -13.06
CA TRP A 72 3.73 -5.95 -12.09
C TRP A 72 4.03 -7.19 -11.25
N GLN A 73 5.31 -7.56 -11.19
CA GLN A 73 5.81 -8.54 -10.25
C GLN A 73 6.50 -7.82 -9.09
N VAL A 74 6.04 -8.08 -7.86
CA VAL A 74 6.57 -7.47 -6.64
C VAL A 74 6.92 -8.58 -5.66
N THR A 75 8.15 -8.59 -5.13
CA THR A 75 8.64 -9.70 -4.29
C THR A 75 9.64 -9.21 -3.23
N PRO A 76 9.36 -9.37 -1.94
CA PRO A 76 10.34 -9.07 -0.90
C PRO A 76 11.46 -10.13 -0.87
N ASN A 77 12.64 -9.75 -0.37
CA ASN A 77 13.70 -10.71 -0.07
C ASN A 77 13.37 -11.52 1.21
N LYS A 78 14.11 -12.61 1.46
CA LYS A 78 13.89 -13.48 2.64
C LYS A 78 14.04 -12.74 3.98
N ARG A 79 14.87 -11.70 4.02
CA ARG A 79 15.16 -10.91 5.22
C ARG A 79 14.19 -9.72 5.38
N ALA A 80 13.28 -9.54 4.41
CA ALA A 80 12.24 -8.51 4.39
C ALA A 80 12.76 -7.07 4.48
N ASP A 81 13.92 -6.74 3.94
CA ASP A 81 14.50 -5.38 3.94
C ASP A 81 14.78 -4.85 2.52
N HIS A 82 14.58 -5.70 1.51
CA HIS A 82 14.57 -5.32 0.12
C HIS A 82 13.26 -5.72 -0.54
N LEU A 83 12.75 -4.86 -1.42
CA LEU A 83 11.61 -5.17 -2.28
C LEU A 83 12.05 -5.14 -3.75
N PHE A 84 11.84 -6.25 -4.46
CA PHE A 84 12.09 -6.35 -5.88
C PHE A 84 10.83 -6.05 -6.68
N ILE A 85 10.93 -5.17 -7.67
CA ILE A 85 9.83 -4.75 -8.52
C ILE A 85 10.25 -4.92 -9.97
N LYS A 86 9.42 -5.62 -10.76
CA LYS A 86 9.66 -5.86 -12.17
C LYS A 86 8.38 -5.65 -12.97
N PRO A 87 8.38 -4.78 -14.01
CA PRO A 87 7.26 -4.69 -14.93
C PRO A 87 7.17 -5.97 -15.79
N THR A 88 5.95 -6.45 -16.00
CA THR A 88 5.63 -7.53 -16.95
C THR A 88 4.91 -6.96 -18.18
N GLU A 89 4.56 -7.82 -19.12
CA GLU A 89 3.73 -7.42 -20.26
C GLU A 89 2.40 -6.82 -19.76
N GLY A 90 1.98 -5.69 -20.33
CA GLY A 90 0.76 -4.99 -19.91
C GLY A 90 0.89 -4.10 -18.67
N ALA A 91 2.12 -3.85 -18.17
CA ALA A 91 2.36 -2.86 -17.10
C ALA A 91 1.69 -1.52 -17.42
N SER A 92 0.87 -1.05 -16.48
CA SER A 92 0.20 0.26 -16.49
C SER A 92 0.58 1.04 -15.24
N GLU A 93 0.33 2.35 -15.24
CA GLU A 93 0.59 3.17 -14.06
C GLU A 93 -0.32 2.74 -12.90
N THR A 94 0.27 2.52 -11.72
CA THR A 94 -0.48 2.13 -10.53
C THR A 94 0.23 2.57 -9.25
N ASN A 95 -0.47 2.48 -8.12
CA ASN A 95 0.11 2.74 -6.81
C ASN A 95 0.67 1.47 -6.18
N LEU A 96 1.71 1.65 -5.37
CA LEU A 96 2.29 0.61 -4.51
C LEU A 96 2.50 1.21 -3.10
N ILE A 97 2.06 0.49 -2.09
CA ILE A 97 2.24 0.82 -0.68
C ILE A 97 3.06 -0.28 -0.04
N VAL A 98 4.12 0.10 0.65
CA VAL A 98 4.97 -0.82 1.41
C VAL A 98 4.92 -0.42 2.87
N LEU A 99 4.58 -1.38 3.72
CA LEU A 99 4.61 -1.23 5.17
C LEU A 99 5.77 -2.02 5.73
N THR A 100 6.53 -1.35 6.59
CA THR A 100 7.52 -1.98 7.45
C THR A 100 7.06 -1.88 8.90
N ASP A 101 7.75 -2.60 9.78
CA ASP A 101 7.63 -2.50 11.23
C ASP A 101 7.94 -1.09 11.80
N ALA A 102 8.47 -0.18 10.98
CA ALA A 102 8.77 1.20 11.37
C ALA A 102 8.03 2.28 10.58
N ARG A 103 7.78 2.06 9.28
CA ARG A 103 7.43 3.13 8.33
C ARG A 103 6.48 2.66 7.25
N ARG A 104 5.70 3.61 6.73
CA ARG A 104 4.95 3.47 5.48
C ARG A 104 5.68 4.18 4.34
N TYR A 105 5.68 3.54 3.18
CA TYR A 105 6.16 4.10 1.92
C TYR A 105 5.05 4.06 0.88
N SER A 106 4.91 5.17 0.14
CA SER A 106 3.91 5.32 -0.92
C SER A 106 4.61 5.56 -2.26
N PHE A 107 4.25 4.80 -3.28
CA PHE A 107 4.86 4.85 -4.59
C PHE A 107 3.83 4.94 -5.71
N ILE A 108 4.22 5.58 -6.81
CA ILE A 108 3.62 5.38 -8.13
C ILE A 108 4.59 4.58 -8.98
N LEU A 109 4.14 3.43 -9.48
CA LEU A 109 4.85 2.64 -10.46
C LEU A 109 4.40 3.06 -11.85
N SER A 110 5.36 3.37 -12.72
CA SER A 110 5.07 3.75 -14.09
C SER A 110 6.01 3.00 -15.04
N PRO A 111 5.50 2.31 -16.08
CA PRO A 111 6.37 1.70 -17.07
C PRO A 111 7.09 2.81 -17.85
N SER A 112 8.42 2.83 -17.82
CA SER A 112 9.18 3.79 -18.62
C SER A 112 9.24 3.32 -20.07
N GLY A 113 8.83 4.17 -21.01
CA GLY A 113 9.24 4.02 -22.40
C GLY A 113 10.76 4.20 -22.52
N GLN A 114 11.40 3.54 -23.49
CA GLN A 114 12.87 3.55 -23.70
C GLN A 114 13.49 4.95 -23.88
N MET A 115 12.68 6.01 -23.91
CA MET A 115 13.07 7.39 -24.22
C MET A 115 13.23 8.31 -22.99
N MET A 116 12.84 7.88 -21.78
CA MET A 116 12.79 8.75 -20.59
C MET A 116 13.78 8.29 -19.50
N GLY A 117 15.01 8.82 -19.54
CA GLY A 117 15.95 8.77 -18.42
C GLY A 117 16.57 7.40 -18.09
N VAL A 118 17.42 7.38 -17.08
CA VAL A 118 18.07 6.16 -16.58
C VAL A 118 17.10 5.45 -15.63
N SER A 119 16.60 4.27 -16.02
CA SER A 119 15.80 3.42 -15.14
C SER A 119 16.66 3.00 -13.93
N PRO A 120 16.21 3.26 -12.69
CA PRO A 120 16.96 2.84 -11.51
C PRO A 120 16.98 1.31 -11.41
N TYR A 121 18.12 0.78 -10.97
CA TYR A 121 18.27 -0.61 -10.55
C TYR A 121 18.17 -0.71 -9.03
N VAL A 122 18.60 0.35 -8.34
CA VAL A 122 18.57 0.45 -6.89
C VAL A 122 18.02 1.82 -6.50
N VAL A 123 17.04 1.85 -5.60
CA VAL A 123 16.60 3.07 -4.91
C VAL A 123 16.82 2.90 -3.42
N ARG A 124 17.53 3.86 -2.82
CA ARG A 124 17.85 3.90 -1.39
C ARG A 124 17.14 5.05 -0.72
N PHE A 125 16.80 4.86 0.54
CA PHE A 125 16.27 5.92 1.37
C PHE A 125 17.33 6.55 2.27
N ARG A 126 17.31 7.87 2.34
CA ARG A 126 18.06 8.68 3.30
C ARG A 126 17.11 9.18 4.37
N TYR A 127 17.57 9.15 5.62
CA TYR A 127 16.74 9.46 6.78
C TYR A 127 17.32 10.66 7.54
N ALA A 128 17.59 11.75 6.82
CA ALA A 128 18.25 12.93 7.39
C ALA A 128 17.27 13.77 8.21
N GLY A 129 17.63 14.10 9.45
CA GLY A 129 16.86 15.01 10.32
C GLY A 129 15.59 14.40 10.93
N ILE A 130 15.37 13.10 10.74
CA ILE A 130 14.31 12.37 11.45
C ILE A 130 14.90 11.97 12.79
N ASP A 131 14.50 12.65 13.86
CA ASP A 131 14.73 12.14 15.21
C ASP A 131 14.25 10.69 15.23
N MET A 132 15.11 9.75 15.65
CA MET A 132 14.71 8.36 15.94
C MET A 132 13.82 8.35 17.18
N ALA A 133 12.75 9.15 17.19
CA ALA A 133 11.58 8.86 17.98
C ALA A 133 11.18 7.43 17.63
N PRO A 134 10.83 6.60 18.64
CA PRO A 134 10.40 5.23 18.40
C PRO A 134 9.35 5.25 17.28
N PRO A 135 9.38 4.25 16.37
CA PRO A 135 8.55 4.24 15.18
C PRO A 135 7.15 4.68 15.58
N THR A 136 6.65 5.74 14.94
CA THR A 136 5.23 6.01 15.00
C THR A 136 4.60 4.78 14.40
N VAL A 137 4.21 3.84 15.26
CA VAL A 137 3.27 2.78 14.91
C VAL A 137 2.11 3.59 14.37
N ILE A 138 2.01 3.70 13.05
CA ILE A 138 0.82 4.25 12.43
C ILE A 138 -0.22 3.28 12.94
N SER A 139 -0.98 3.69 13.94
CA SER A 139 -2.20 3.00 14.31
C SER A 139 -3.05 3.16 13.07
N GLU A 140 -2.86 2.22 12.14
CA GLU A 140 -3.70 1.98 10.99
C GLU A 140 -5.13 2.16 11.49
N ALA A 141 -5.93 2.93 10.76
CA ALA A 141 -7.30 3.19 11.14
C ALA A 141 -8.06 1.86 11.11
N ARG A 142 -7.97 1.10 12.20
CA ARG A 142 -8.48 -0.25 12.29
C ARG A 142 -9.99 -0.17 12.34
N ALA A 143 -10.64 -0.52 11.26
CA ALA A 143 -12.08 -0.71 11.28
C ALA A 143 -12.37 -2.16 11.66
N SER A 144 -13.43 -2.32 12.45
CA SER A 144 -13.93 -3.64 12.83
C SER A 144 -15.12 -4.00 11.97
N TYR A 145 -15.40 -5.29 11.82
CA TYR A 145 -16.59 -5.75 11.11
C TYR A 145 -17.61 -6.33 12.07
N ARG A 146 -18.88 -5.95 11.88
CA ARG A 146 -20.00 -6.61 12.53
C ARG A 146 -20.54 -7.70 11.60
N VAL A 147 -20.45 -8.95 12.03
CA VAL A 147 -20.90 -10.11 11.23
C VAL A 147 -22.25 -10.62 11.72
N ARG A 148 -23.17 -10.93 10.79
CA ARG A 148 -24.49 -11.52 11.07
C ARG A 148 -24.81 -12.62 10.06
N GLY A 149 -25.49 -13.67 10.49
CA GLY A 149 -25.96 -14.76 9.62
C GLY A 149 -25.74 -16.14 10.25
N ALA A 150 -25.49 -17.14 9.40
CA ALA A 150 -25.21 -18.52 9.84
C ALA A 150 -24.00 -18.56 10.78
N LYS A 151 -24.16 -19.19 11.95
CA LYS A 151 -23.15 -19.18 13.02
C LYS A 151 -21.83 -19.81 12.61
N GLU A 152 -21.89 -20.87 11.80
CA GLU A 152 -20.71 -21.54 11.25
C GLU A 152 -19.94 -20.70 10.22
N LEU A 153 -20.47 -19.53 9.84
CA LEU A 153 -19.82 -18.58 8.92
C LEU A 153 -19.44 -17.28 9.63
N ILE A 154 -19.43 -17.26 10.96
CA ILE A 154 -19.01 -16.12 11.75
C ILE A 154 -17.52 -16.29 12.11
N PRO A 155 -16.64 -15.39 11.65
CA PRO A 155 -15.25 -15.39 12.08
C PRO A 155 -15.14 -14.98 13.56
N SER A 156 -14.10 -15.45 14.23
CA SER A 156 -13.77 -15.09 15.60
C SER A 156 -13.34 -13.63 15.75
N ALA A 157 -12.66 -13.08 14.73
CA ALA A 157 -12.31 -11.68 14.63
C ALA A 157 -12.19 -11.27 13.17
N MET A 158 -12.50 -10.01 12.87
CA MET A 158 -12.37 -9.45 11.53
C MET A 158 -12.13 -7.93 11.62
N SER A 159 -11.06 -7.48 11.00
CA SER A 159 -10.65 -6.08 10.97
C SER A 159 -9.93 -5.76 9.67
N ASP A 160 -9.94 -4.50 9.27
CA ASP A 160 -9.07 -3.99 8.22
C ASP A 160 -8.20 -2.86 8.75
N ASP A 161 -7.03 -2.70 8.15
CA ASP A 161 -6.02 -1.68 8.46
C ASP A 161 -6.07 -0.47 7.50
N GLY A 162 -7.03 -0.44 6.58
CA GLY A 162 -7.05 0.55 5.50
C GLY A 162 -6.30 0.10 4.23
N LEU A 163 -5.64 -1.07 4.23
CA LEU A 163 -5.03 -1.70 3.06
C LEU A 163 -5.60 -3.10 2.77
N ALA A 164 -5.71 -3.96 3.77
CA ALA A 164 -6.17 -5.34 3.66
C ALA A 164 -7.17 -5.67 4.78
N THR A 165 -7.99 -6.69 4.55
CA THR A 165 -8.90 -7.21 5.58
C THR A 165 -8.37 -8.53 6.13
N THR A 166 -8.16 -8.59 7.44
CA THR A 166 -7.76 -9.79 8.17
C THR A 166 -8.99 -10.47 8.76
N ILE A 167 -9.13 -11.77 8.50
CA ILE A 167 -10.27 -12.59 8.94
C ILE A 167 -9.75 -13.81 9.73
N ASN A 168 -10.07 -13.89 11.01
CA ASN A 168 -9.71 -15.00 11.87
C ASN A 168 -10.88 -15.99 11.98
N TRP A 169 -10.74 -17.16 11.36
CA TRP A 169 -11.71 -18.24 11.48
C TRP A 169 -11.42 -19.09 12.72
N PRO A 170 -12.45 -19.58 13.44
CA PRO A 170 -12.24 -20.66 14.41
C PRO A 170 -11.59 -21.87 13.71
N ALA A 171 -10.64 -22.55 14.39
CA ALA A 171 -9.85 -23.63 13.80
C ALA A 171 -10.68 -24.80 13.21
N GLU A 172 -11.92 -24.96 13.68
CA GLU A 172 -12.85 -26.02 13.28
C GLU A 172 -13.76 -25.63 12.09
N VAL A 173 -13.64 -24.40 11.59
CA VAL A 173 -14.50 -23.87 10.52
C VAL A 173 -13.76 -23.89 9.20
N ALA A 174 -14.33 -24.58 8.20
CA ALA A 174 -13.84 -24.51 6.83
C ALA A 174 -14.02 -23.08 6.27
N ILE A 175 -12.97 -22.57 5.62
CA ILE A 175 -12.98 -21.22 5.03
C ILE A 175 -14.05 -21.16 3.93
N PRO A 176 -15.03 -20.25 4.02
CA PRO A 176 -16.10 -20.13 3.02
C PRO A 176 -15.63 -19.37 1.77
N ALA A 177 -16.47 -19.36 0.74
CA ALA A 177 -16.30 -18.42 -0.36
C ALA A 177 -16.58 -16.99 0.15
N ILE A 178 -15.65 -16.07 -0.11
CA ILE A 178 -15.67 -14.69 0.38
C ILE A 178 -15.91 -13.74 -0.80
N TYR A 179 -16.91 -12.89 -0.67
CA TYR A 179 -17.25 -11.87 -1.68
C TYR A 179 -17.19 -10.48 -1.07
N ALA A 180 -16.61 -9.53 -1.80
CA ALA A 180 -16.75 -8.10 -1.50
C ALA A 180 -18.01 -7.56 -2.18
N VAL A 181 -18.65 -6.59 -1.54
CA VAL A 181 -19.79 -5.84 -2.11
C VAL A 181 -19.37 -4.40 -2.33
N ASP A 182 -19.47 -3.93 -3.57
CA ASP A 182 -19.19 -2.54 -3.93
C ASP A 182 -20.34 -1.58 -3.55
N ALA A 183 -20.18 -0.28 -3.87
CA ALA A 183 -21.19 0.74 -3.56
C ALA A 183 -22.50 0.55 -4.35
N GLN A 184 -22.45 -0.15 -5.48
CA GLN A 184 -23.56 -0.45 -6.37
C GLN A 184 -24.26 -1.77 -6.00
N GLY A 185 -23.71 -2.51 -5.03
CA GLY A 185 -24.26 -3.77 -4.54
C GLY A 185 -23.81 -5.01 -5.33
N GLN A 186 -22.86 -4.88 -6.26
CA GLN A 186 -22.31 -6.02 -7.00
C GLN A 186 -21.41 -6.87 -6.09
N GLU A 187 -21.50 -8.19 -6.23
CA GLU A 187 -20.70 -9.15 -5.47
C GLU A 187 -19.52 -9.64 -6.30
N THR A 188 -18.30 -9.42 -5.84
CA THR A 188 -17.06 -9.90 -6.49
C THR A 188 -16.41 -10.96 -5.61
N LEU A 189 -16.05 -12.11 -6.17
CA LEU A 189 -15.31 -13.15 -5.46
C LEU A 189 -13.89 -12.64 -5.15
N ILE A 190 -13.49 -12.69 -3.88
CA ILE A 190 -12.19 -12.21 -3.42
C ILE A 190 -11.31 -13.40 -3.08
N ASN A 191 -10.10 -13.39 -3.63
CA ASN A 191 -9.06 -14.33 -3.25
C ASN A 191 -8.33 -13.82 -2.01
N GLY A 192 -7.88 -14.75 -1.18
CA GLY A 192 -7.07 -14.47 -0.01
C GLY A 192 -6.16 -15.64 0.31
N ALA A 193 -5.26 -15.43 1.25
CA ALA A 193 -4.27 -16.42 1.67
C ALA A 193 -4.18 -16.50 3.19
N MET A 194 -3.83 -17.68 3.69
CA MET A 194 -3.48 -17.84 5.11
C MET A 194 -2.10 -17.25 5.38
N ARG A 195 -2.01 -16.31 6.33
CA ARG A 195 -0.77 -15.69 6.82
C ARG A 195 -0.84 -15.64 8.34
N ASP A 196 0.15 -16.21 9.02
CA ASP A 196 0.28 -16.21 10.49
C ASP A 196 -1.00 -16.64 11.26
N GLY A 197 -1.73 -17.62 10.71
CA GLY A 197 -2.96 -18.14 11.31
C GLY A 197 -4.24 -17.36 11.01
N ALA A 198 -4.14 -16.26 10.26
CA ALA A 198 -5.28 -15.46 9.80
C ALA A 198 -5.48 -15.62 8.28
N PHE A 199 -6.72 -15.47 7.80
CA PHE A 199 -7.01 -15.37 6.38
C PHE A 199 -6.99 -13.90 5.96
N VAL A 200 -6.03 -13.53 5.11
CA VAL A 200 -5.83 -12.15 4.66
C VAL A 200 -6.38 -12.01 3.25
N VAL A 201 -7.26 -11.03 3.05
CA VAL A 201 -7.75 -10.61 1.74
C VAL A 201 -7.21 -9.23 1.39
N ASP A 202 -6.66 -9.10 0.19
CA ASP A 202 -6.09 -7.85 -0.32
C ASP A 202 -7.21 -6.93 -0.85
N ALA A 203 -8.23 -6.69 -0.02
CA ALA A 203 -9.38 -5.86 -0.35
C ALA A 203 -10.01 -5.24 0.91
N ILE A 204 -10.60 -4.05 0.74
CA ILE A 204 -11.46 -3.41 1.73
C ILE A 204 -12.83 -3.16 1.12
N ALA A 205 -13.85 -3.61 1.82
CA ALA A 205 -15.23 -3.40 1.43
C ALA A 205 -16.07 -2.91 2.60
N SER A 206 -17.08 -2.10 2.29
CA SER A 206 -18.12 -1.72 3.26
C SER A 206 -18.90 -2.94 3.76
N ARG A 207 -18.98 -3.98 2.91
CA ARG A 207 -19.61 -5.25 3.19
C ARG A 207 -18.86 -6.42 2.57
N PHE A 208 -18.74 -7.49 3.32
CA PHE A 208 -18.37 -8.81 2.80
C PHE A 208 -19.52 -9.80 2.96
N ILE A 209 -19.54 -10.81 2.09
CA ILE A 209 -20.48 -11.91 2.12
C ILE A 209 -19.70 -13.23 2.17
N PHE A 210 -20.04 -14.07 3.14
CA PHE A 210 -19.49 -15.40 3.30
C PHE A 210 -20.53 -16.45 2.89
N ARG A 211 -20.14 -17.41 2.04
CA ARG A 211 -21.05 -18.46 1.53
C ARG A 211 -20.45 -19.85 1.67
N ALA A 212 -21.27 -20.78 2.15
CA ALA A 212 -20.99 -22.22 2.13
C ALA A 212 -22.28 -22.99 1.84
N GLY A 213 -22.42 -23.49 0.61
CA GLY A 213 -23.67 -24.10 0.14
C GLY A 213 -24.84 -23.11 0.20
N LYS A 214 -25.91 -23.46 0.94
CA LYS A 214 -27.09 -22.60 1.13
C LYS A 214 -26.95 -21.59 2.27
N ARG A 215 -25.85 -21.64 3.03
CA ARG A 215 -25.63 -20.77 4.21
C ARG A 215 -24.94 -19.47 3.80
N LYS A 216 -25.31 -18.39 4.48
CA LYS A 216 -24.80 -17.05 4.24
C LYS A 216 -24.55 -16.31 5.56
N ALA A 217 -23.45 -15.57 5.61
CA ALA A 217 -23.23 -14.50 6.59
C ALA A 217 -22.79 -13.22 5.88
N VAL A 218 -23.04 -12.08 6.52
CA VAL A 218 -22.70 -10.75 6.02
C VAL A 218 -21.91 -10.02 7.08
N ALA A 219 -20.74 -9.53 6.71
CA ALA A 219 -19.91 -8.66 7.53
C ALA A 219 -20.10 -7.21 7.07
N THR A 220 -20.34 -6.29 7.99
CA THR A 220 -20.49 -4.86 7.71
C THR A 220 -19.43 -4.07 8.45
N ARG A 221 -18.63 -3.28 7.72
CA ARG A 221 -17.56 -2.46 8.26
C ARG A 221 -18.13 -1.42 9.24
N GLN A 222 -17.48 -1.25 10.38
CA GLN A 222 -17.81 -0.25 11.40
C GLN A 222 -16.66 0.74 11.45
N THR A 223 -16.81 1.89 10.82
CA THR A 223 -15.91 3.03 11.00
C THR A 223 -16.30 3.77 12.27
N GLY A 224 -15.32 4.06 13.14
CA GLY A 224 -15.53 4.91 14.29
C GLY A 224 -16.15 6.24 13.84
N ARG A 225 -17.32 6.57 14.39
CA ARG A 225 -17.89 7.92 14.27
C ARG A 225 -16.82 8.87 14.82
N GLY A 226 -16.26 9.72 13.97
CA GLY A 226 -15.55 10.90 14.44
C GLY A 226 -16.47 11.62 15.43
N ALA A 227 -15.96 11.90 16.62
CA ALA A 227 -16.63 12.79 17.55
C ALA A 227 -16.92 14.10 16.82
N SER A 228 -18.18 14.50 16.86
CA SER A 228 -18.70 15.78 16.35
C SER A 228 -17.99 16.97 16.98
#